data_AF-A0AAJ7RKD3-F1
#
_entry.id   AF-A0AAJ7RKD3-F1
#
_cell.length_a   1.000
_cell.length_b   1.000
_cell.length_c   1.000
_cell.angle_alpha   90.00
_cell.angle_beta   90.00
_cell.angle_gamma   90.00
#
_symmetry.space_group_name_H-M   'P 1'
#
loop_
_entity.id
_entity.type
_entity.pdbx_description
1 polymer ?
#
loop_
_entity_poly.entity_id
_entity_poly.type
_entity_poly.pdbx_seq_one_letter_code
_entity_poly.pdbx_strand_id
1 'polypeptide(L)'
;MSRDDNIIESNRKRYCLWMLTFVLAAMGFCNLLLSITIIAVLRVSQGMEAMEVIPDENLIKFYGRTDLDKVCLQAGVCQGYGDEPMELSGDDAGVQINLKNRRDKLISSIKVLANGTTISQVESFEIKDPQTGSSYFSTDFPNFGLPSGVRKIDIDIAVTHRITSPINESLTIKSDGQISMSGGEGNRMEGKEIVWTADKDIFLKSLNGNIILSAKEGISIDIKSIPIVSSSILKRVESGQYKVCVCMPQGKLFRVPVPPGINIHVNCARVSMTPENNPCI
;
A
#
# COMPACT_ATOMS: atom_id res chain seq x y z
N MET A 1 -85.69 -36.56 48.65
CA MET A 1 -84.38 -37.14 48.30
C MET A 1 -84.07 -36.83 46.83
N SER A 2 -83.87 -35.56 46.50
CA SER A 2 -83.71 -35.06 45.11
C SER A 2 -83.10 -33.64 45.07
N ARG A 3 -83.17 -32.90 46.18
CA ARG A 3 -82.54 -31.57 46.31
C ARG A 3 -81.04 -31.64 46.62
N ASP A 4 -80.61 -32.63 47.39
CA ASP A 4 -79.20 -32.77 47.80
C ASP A 4 -78.30 -33.29 46.67
N ASP A 5 -78.80 -34.18 45.81
CA ASP A 5 -78.03 -34.72 44.67
C ASP A 5 -77.67 -33.63 43.64
N ASN A 6 -78.58 -32.67 43.41
CA ASN A 6 -78.36 -31.53 42.51
C ASN A 6 -77.30 -30.53 43.04
N ILE A 7 -77.18 -30.39 44.37
CA ILE A 7 -76.19 -29.51 45.01
C ILE A 7 -74.80 -30.14 44.93
N ILE A 8 -74.71 -31.46 45.12
CA ILE A 8 -73.44 -32.20 45.02
C ILE A 8 -72.92 -32.19 43.58
N GLU A 9 -73.79 -32.35 42.57
CA GLU A 9 -73.39 -32.31 41.16
C GLU A 9 -72.93 -30.90 40.73
N SER A 10 -73.60 -29.85 41.21
CA SER A 10 -73.22 -28.45 40.97
C SER A 10 -71.85 -28.12 41.59
N ASN A 11 -71.59 -28.59 42.82
CA ASN A 11 -70.31 -28.40 43.50
C ASN A 11 -69.17 -29.17 42.82
N ARG A 12 -69.42 -30.38 42.29
CA ARG A 12 -68.44 -31.15 41.50
C ARG A 12 -68.07 -30.45 40.19
N LYS A 13 -69.06 -29.90 39.48
CA LYS A 13 -68.85 -29.14 38.23
C LYS A 13 -68.03 -27.87 38.48
N ARG A 14 -68.33 -27.15 39.57
CA ARG A 14 -67.51 -26.00 40.02
C ARG A 14 -66.08 -26.41 40.35
N TYR A 15 -65.89 -27.49 41.09
CA TYR A 15 -64.55 -27.97 41.44
C TYR A 15 -63.73 -28.37 40.21
N CYS A 16 -64.35 -29.02 39.22
CA CYS A 16 -63.72 -29.36 37.95
C CYS A 16 -63.29 -28.11 37.17
N LEU A 17 -64.14 -27.09 37.13
CA LEU A 17 -63.80 -25.80 36.50
C LEU A 17 -62.63 -25.12 37.21
N TRP A 18 -62.64 -25.03 38.54
CA TRP A 18 -61.55 -24.44 39.31
C TRP A 18 -60.22 -25.20 39.14
N MET A 19 -60.26 -26.54 39.09
CA MET A 19 -59.07 -27.35 38.81
C MET A 19 -58.55 -27.15 37.39
N LEU A 20 -59.43 -27.08 36.38
CA LEU A 20 -59.04 -26.80 35.00
C LEU A 20 -58.41 -25.40 34.86
N THR A 21 -59.01 -24.39 35.50
CA THR A 21 -58.46 -23.03 35.54
C THR A 21 -57.10 -23.00 36.21
N PHE A 22 -56.92 -23.73 37.32
CA PHE A 22 -55.63 -23.83 37.99
C PHE A 22 -54.56 -24.47 37.10
N VAL A 23 -54.89 -25.56 36.40
CA VAL A 23 -53.97 -26.24 35.46
C VAL A 23 -53.59 -25.31 34.30
N LEU A 24 -54.55 -24.60 33.71
CA LEU A 24 -54.29 -23.63 32.65
C LEU A 24 -53.43 -22.46 33.14
N ALA A 25 -53.70 -21.94 34.34
CA ALA A 25 -52.90 -20.89 34.96
C ALA A 25 -51.46 -21.37 35.24
N ALA A 26 -51.30 -22.62 35.72
CA ALA A 26 -50.00 -23.22 35.94
C ALA A 26 -49.21 -23.40 34.63
N MET A 27 -49.85 -23.88 33.56
CA MET A 27 -49.21 -23.97 32.24
C MET A 27 -48.80 -22.59 31.71
N GLY A 28 -49.67 -21.58 31.85
CA GLY A 28 -49.37 -20.21 31.49
C GLY A 28 -48.20 -19.64 32.27
N PHE A 29 -48.13 -19.92 33.58
CA PHE A 29 -47.04 -19.50 34.46
C PHE A 29 -45.72 -20.19 34.10
N CYS A 30 -45.73 -21.48 33.79
CA CYS A 30 -44.55 -22.20 33.30
C CYS A 30 -44.06 -21.63 31.98
N ASN A 31 -44.97 -21.34 31.04
CA ASN A 31 -44.61 -20.70 29.77
C ASN A 31 -44.04 -19.30 29.98
N LEU A 32 -44.60 -18.51 30.90
CA LEU A 32 -44.08 -17.20 31.28
C LEU A 32 -42.65 -17.33 31.83
N LEU A 33 -42.40 -18.25 32.76
CA LEU A 33 -41.07 -18.48 33.32
C LEU A 33 -40.08 -18.94 32.27
N LEU A 34 -40.49 -19.83 31.36
CA LEU A 34 -39.65 -20.27 30.24
C LEU A 34 -39.32 -19.09 29.32
N SER A 35 -40.28 -18.25 28.96
CA SER A 35 -40.04 -17.05 28.15
C SER A 35 -39.09 -16.06 28.85
N ILE A 36 -39.27 -15.81 30.15
CA ILE A 36 -38.36 -14.97 30.93
C ILE A 36 -36.95 -15.57 30.95
N THR A 37 -36.84 -16.88 31.17
CA THR A 37 -35.55 -17.58 31.21
C THR A 37 -34.86 -17.55 29.85
N ILE A 38 -35.61 -17.73 28.75
CA ILE A 38 -35.09 -17.63 27.39
C ILE A 38 -34.55 -16.20 27.13
N ILE A 39 -35.29 -15.16 27.49
CA ILE A 39 -34.86 -13.76 27.32
C ILE A 39 -33.60 -13.46 28.16
N ALA A 40 -33.55 -13.96 29.40
CA ALA A 40 -32.40 -13.77 30.28
C ALA A 40 -31.15 -14.55 29.82
N VAL A 41 -31.30 -15.79 29.36
CA VAL A 41 -30.19 -16.66 28.94
C VAL A 41 -29.68 -16.30 27.54
N LEU A 42 -30.56 -15.93 26.61
CA LEU A 42 -30.15 -15.44 25.29
C LEU A 42 -29.46 -14.07 25.35
N ARG A 43 -29.29 -13.49 26.56
CA ARG A 43 -28.64 -12.19 26.79
C ARG A 43 -29.17 -11.08 25.88
N VAL A 44 -30.44 -11.18 25.49
CA VAL A 44 -31.07 -10.13 24.67
C VAL A 44 -31.12 -8.82 25.46
N SER A 45 -31.14 -8.86 26.79
CA SER A 45 -31.06 -7.65 27.63
C SER A 45 -29.63 -7.16 27.88
N GLN A 46 -28.68 -8.05 28.21
CA GLN A 46 -27.35 -7.63 28.68
C GLN A 46 -26.46 -6.96 27.60
N GLY A 47 -26.80 -7.09 26.31
CA GLY A 47 -26.12 -6.37 25.22
C GLY A 47 -26.96 -5.28 24.54
N MET A 48 -28.28 -5.20 24.83
CA MET A 48 -29.20 -4.22 24.23
C MET A 48 -29.72 -3.16 25.21
N GLU A 49 -29.40 -3.25 26.51
CA GLU A 49 -29.61 -2.15 27.47
C GLU A 49 -28.90 -0.85 27.05
N ALA A 50 -27.89 -0.99 26.19
CA ALA A 50 -27.13 0.06 25.59
C ALA A 50 -27.67 0.56 24.24
N MET A 51 -28.74 0.01 23.66
CA MET A 51 -29.10 0.29 22.27
C MET A 51 -30.46 0.99 22.16
N GLU A 52 -30.47 2.20 21.58
CA GLU A 52 -31.69 2.93 21.25
C GLU A 52 -31.76 3.17 19.74
N VAL A 53 -32.91 2.83 19.15
CA VAL A 53 -33.20 3.13 17.75
C VAL A 53 -33.94 4.45 17.70
N ILE A 54 -33.37 5.43 16.98
CA ILE A 54 -33.99 6.73 16.72
C ILE A 54 -34.55 6.66 15.29
N PRO A 55 -35.82 6.26 15.11
CA PRO A 55 -36.40 6.01 13.79
C PRO A 55 -36.49 7.28 12.93
N ASP A 56 -36.69 8.44 13.55
CA ASP A 56 -36.84 9.72 12.84
C ASP A 56 -35.57 10.16 12.10
N GLU A 57 -34.40 9.80 12.66
CA GLU A 57 -33.08 10.12 12.10
C GLU A 57 -32.42 8.91 11.42
N ASN A 58 -33.08 7.73 11.44
CA ASN A 58 -32.52 6.45 11.00
C ASN A 58 -31.15 6.14 11.63
N LEU A 59 -31.04 6.42 12.93
CA LEU A 59 -29.83 6.23 13.73
C LEU A 59 -30.00 5.13 14.76
N ILE A 60 -28.91 4.43 15.02
CA ILE A 60 -28.80 3.51 16.15
C ILE A 60 -27.80 4.12 17.11
N LYS A 61 -28.27 4.40 18.32
CA LYS A 61 -27.46 4.94 19.41
C LYS A 61 -27.03 3.82 20.32
N PHE A 62 -25.74 3.82 20.66
CA PHE A 62 -25.16 2.93 21.66
C PHE A 62 -24.80 3.73 22.92
N TYR A 63 -25.12 3.21 24.09
CA TYR A 63 -24.90 3.80 25.40
C TYR A 63 -23.89 2.94 26.18
N GLY A 64 -22.79 3.54 26.63
CA GLY A 64 -21.79 2.83 27.41
C GLY A 64 -21.06 1.74 26.62
N ARG A 65 -20.47 0.78 27.34
CA ARG A 65 -19.66 -0.28 26.74
C ARG A 65 -20.54 -1.33 26.08
N THR A 66 -20.45 -1.42 24.75
CA THR A 66 -21.19 -2.39 23.95
C THR A 66 -20.19 -3.32 23.27
N ASP A 67 -20.35 -4.63 23.48
CA ASP A 67 -19.54 -5.67 22.83
C ASP A 67 -20.29 -6.19 21.59
N LEU A 68 -19.70 -5.99 20.42
CA LEU A 68 -20.30 -6.29 19.12
C LEU A 68 -19.28 -7.06 18.26
N ASP A 69 -19.64 -8.27 17.84
CA ASP A 69 -18.80 -9.09 16.94
C ASP A 69 -18.63 -8.44 15.55
N LYS A 70 -19.70 -7.81 15.02
CA LYS A 70 -19.66 -7.16 13.71
C LYS A 70 -20.64 -6.01 13.59
N VAL A 71 -20.12 -4.82 13.23
CA VAL A 71 -20.91 -3.64 12.90
C VAL A 71 -20.91 -3.42 11.39
N CYS A 72 -22.10 -3.40 10.78
CA CYS A 72 -22.27 -3.09 9.35
C CYS A 72 -22.89 -1.70 9.20
N LEU A 73 -22.10 -0.73 8.74
CA LEU A 73 -22.57 0.64 8.51
C LEU A 73 -23.16 0.75 7.09
N GLN A 74 -24.43 1.15 6.97
CA GLN A 74 -25.08 1.31 5.67
C GLN A 74 -24.63 2.60 4.94
N ALA A 75 -24.44 3.69 5.68
CA ALA A 75 -23.98 4.98 5.15
C ALA A 75 -22.46 5.19 5.34
N GLY A 76 -21.76 4.22 5.95
CA GLY A 76 -20.31 4.33 6.20
C GLY A 76 -19.89 5.33 7.29
N VAL A 77 -20.85 5.98 7.94
CA VAL A 77 -20.61 6.96 8.99
C VAL A 77 -20.68 6.29 10.35
N CYS A 78 -19.61 6.44 11.14
CA CYS A 78 -19.56 6.06 12.56
C CYS A 78 -19.00 7.26 13.31
N GLN A 79 -19.77 7.80 14.26
CA GLN A 79 -19.47 9.06 14.92
C GLN A 79 -19.78 8.98 16.41
N GLY A 80 -18.95 9.62 17.22
CA GLY A 80 -19.18 9.82 18.65
C GLY A 80 -20.03 11.06 18.93
N TYR A 81 -20.24 11.34 20.22
CA TYR A 81 -20.82 12.62 20.65
C TYR A 81 -19.78 13.73 20.56
N GLY A 82 -20.21 14.96 20.26
CA GLY A 82 -19.27 16.10 20.13
C GLY A 82 -18.47 16.37 21.40
N ASP A 83 -19.04 16.04 22.57
CA ASP A 83 -18.46 16.30 23.88
C ASP A 83 -17.76 15.08 24.50
N GLU A 84 -17.88 13.88 23.88
CA GLU A 84 -17.32 12.64 24.43
C GLU A 84 -16.59 11.82 23.36
N PRO A 85 -15.34 11.39 23.61
CA PRO A 85 -14.59 10.57 22.67
C PRO A 85 -15.25 9.19 22.51
N MET A 86 -15.39 8.75 21.27
CA MET A 86 -15.79 7.38 20.95
C MET A 86 -14.55 6.49 20.87
N GLU A 87 -14.48 5.48 21.73
CA GLU A 87 -13.41 4.49 21.74
C GLU A 87 -13.87 3.20 21.07
N LEU A 88 -13.08 2.70 20.12
CA LEU A 88 -13.27 1.39 19.51
C LEU A 88 -12.08 0.51 19.89
N SER A 89 -12.33 -0.52 20.69
CA SER A 89 -11.33 -1.49 21.12
C SER A 89 -11.68 -2.88 20.60
N GLY A 90 -10.68 -3.63 20.14
CA GLY A 90 -10.81 -5.05 19.84
C GLY A 90 -9.75 -5.81 20.61
N ASP A 91 -10.14 -6.91 21.25
CA ASP A 91 -9.26 -7.67 22.15
C ASP A 91 -8.15 -8.40 21.38
N ASP A 92 -8.47 -9.56 20.79
CA ASP A 92 -7.46 -10.43 20.13
C ASP A 92 -7.34 -10.18 18.63
N ALA A 93 -8.43 -9.79 17.96
CA ALA A 93 -8.50 -9.63 16.51
C ALA A 93 -8.35 -8.17 16.04
N GLY A 94 -8.23 -7.22 16.97
CA GLY A 94 -8.21 -5.79 16.68
C GLY A 94 -9.56 -5.27 16.13
N VAL A 95 -9.52 -4.11 15.49
CA VAL A 95 -10.72 -3.44 14.94
C VAL A 95 -10.68 -3.48 13.42
N GLN A 96 -11.74 -3.99 12.79
CA GLN A 96 -11.87 -4.01 11.33
C GLN A 96 -13.15 -3.31 10.87
N ILE A 97 -13.00 -2.22 10.12
CA ILE A 97 -14.08 -1.47 9.49
C ILE A 97 -14.06 -1.79 8.00
N ASN A 98 -15.15 -2.35 7.49
CA ASN A 98 -15.30 -2.65 6.06
C ASN A 98 -16.49 -1.88 5.50
N LEU A 99 -16.25 -1.04 4.49
CA LEU A 99 -17.30 -0.37 3.75
C LEU A 99 -17.63 -1.16 2.49
N LYS A 100 -18.88 -1.62 2.39
CA LYS A 100 -19.39 -2.33 1.21
C LYS A 100 -20.20 -1.37 0.35
N ASN A 101 -19.64 -0.91 -0.75
CA ASN A 101 -20.40 -0.17 -1.73
C ASN A 101 -21.30 -1.14 -2.53
N ARG A 102 -22.60 -0.86 -2.63
CA ARG A 102 -23.59 -1.73 -3.33
C ARG A 102 -23.29 -1.91 -4.82
N ARG A 103 -22.47 -1.03 -5.42
CA ARG A 103 -22.18 -1.01 -6.86
C ARG A 103 -20.79 -1.50 -7.26
N ASP A 104 -19.87 -1.65 -6.30
CA ASP A 104 -18.47 -1.92 -6.61
C ASP A 104 -17.94 -3.15 -5.88
N LYS A 105 -17.03 -3.88 -6.52
CA LYS A 105 -16.38 -5.07 -5.96
C LYS A 105 -15.26 -4.70 -4.97
N LEU A 106 -14.90 -3.42 -4.95
CA LEU A 106 -13.87 -2.83 -4.09
C LEU A 106 -14.43 -2.59 -2.69
N ILE A 107 -13.82 -3.24 -1.70
CA ILE A 107 -14.14 -3.10 -0.27
C ILE A 107 -13.09 -2.19 0.34
N SER A 108 -13.43 -0.93 0.57
CA SER A 108 -12.60 -0.04 1.40
C SER A 108 -12.56 -0.63 2.80
N SER A 109 -11.35 -0.78 3.34
CA SER A 109 -11.17 -1.40 4.66
C SER A 109 -10.11 -0.69 5.48
N ILE A 110 -10.40 -0.57 6.77
CA ILE A 110 -9.49 -0.08 7.81
C ILE A 110 -9.33 -1.22 8.80
N LYS A 111 -8.09 -1.64 9.04
CA LYS A 111 -7.72 -2.67 10.01
C LYS A 111 -6.75 -2.07 11.01
N VAL A 112 -7.13 -2.02 12.28
CA VAL A 112 -6.28 -1.61 13.38
C VAL A 112 -5.94 -2.86 14.18
N LEU A 113 -4.72 -3.38 13.97
CA LEU A 113 -4.21 -4.60 14.59
C LEU A 113 -3.02 -4.28 15.48
N ALA A 114 -2.69 -5.18 16.41
CA ALA A 114 -1.52 -5.04 17.28
C ALA A 114 -0.19 -4.96 16.50
N ASN A 115 -0.12 -5.61 15.33
CA ASN A 115 1.05 -5.62 14.46
C ASN A 115 1.08 -4.46 13.44
N GLY A 116 0.06 -3.60 13.44
CA GLY A 116 0.02 -2.43 12.55
C GLY A 116 -1.39 -2.02 12.14
N THR A 117 -1.50 -0.81 11.62
CA THR A 117 -2.74 -0.30 11.01
C THR A 117 -2.63 -0.36 9.50
N THR A 118 -3.60 -0.98 8.84
CA THR A 118 -3.68 -1.08 7.38
C THR A 118 -4.95 -0.42 6.89
N ILE A 119 -4.81 0.50 5.94
CA ILE A 119 -5.92 1.14 5.23
C ILE A 119 -5.79 0.73 3.76
N SER A 120 -6.88 0.30 3.14
CA SER A 120 -6.85 -0.24 1.78
C SER A 120 -8.06 0.21 0.98
N GLN A 121 -7.85 0.40 -0.33
CA GLN A 121 -8.90 0.79 -1.28
C GLN A 121 -9.58 2.11 -0.88
N VAL A 122 -8.78 3.12 -0.51
CA VAL A 122 -9.21 4.50 -0.26
C VAL A 122 -8.47 5.42 -1.22
N GLU A 123 -9.17 6.46 -1.71
CA GLU A 123 -8.56 7.50 -2.52
C GLU A 123 -7.65 8.39 -1.65
N SER A 124 -8.15 8.76 -0.47
CA SER A 124 -7.38 9.52 0.50
C SER A 124 -7.73 9.19 1.95
N PHE A 125 -6.78 9.47 2.84
CA PHE A 125 -6.92 9.31 4.27
C PHE A 125 -6.45 10.57 4.98
N GLU A 126 -7.31 11.14 5.81
CA GLU A 126 -7.05 12.37 6.55
C GLU A 126 -7.30 12.19 8.05
N ILE A 127 -6.43 12.79 8.87
CA ILE A 127 -6.59 12.93 10.32
C ILE A 127 -6.75 14.42 10.60
N LYS A 128 -7.85 14.82 11.23
CA LYS A 128 -8.16 16.22 11.55
C LYS A 128 -8.24 16.43 13.06
N ASP A 129 -7.85 17.62 13.49
CA ASP A 129 -8.13 18.12 14.82
C ASP A 129 -9.65 18.27 15.00
N PRO A 130 -10.25 17.63 16.02
CA PRO A 130 -11.69 17.76 16.28
C PRO A 130 -12.11 19.17 16.67
N GLN A 131 -11.24 19.98 17.30
CA GLN A 131 -11.61 21.32 17.76
C GLN A 131 -11.38 22.40 16.71
N THR A 132 -10.28 22.32 15.96
CA THR A 132 -9.93 23.35 14.96
C THR A 132 -10.31 22.97 13.53
N GLY A 133 -10.63 21.70 13.28
CA GLY A 133 -10.87 21.17 11.92
C GLY A 133 -9.60 21.10 11.06
N SER A 134 -8.44 21.45 11.61
CA SER A 134 -7.17 21.48 10.89
C SER A 134 -6.68 20.05 10.61
N SER A 135 -6.23 19.78 9.38
CA SER A 135 -5.66 18.47 9.03
C SER A 135 -4.26 18.31 9.63
N TYR A 136 -4.10 17.30 10.50
CA TYR A 136 -2.80 16.88 11.03
C TYR A 136 -2.07 15.92 10.09
N PHE A 137 -2.81 15.12 9.34
CA PHE A 137 -2.27 14.15 8.40
C PHE A 137 -3.21 14.04 7.20
N SER A 138 -2.67 14.00 5.99
CA SER A 138 -3.46 13.70 4.80
C SER A 138 -2.57 13.02 3.76
N THR A 139 -3.07 11.95 3.14
CA THR A 139 -2.39 11.29 2.02
C THR A 139 -2.59 12.00 0.70
N ASP A 140 -3.52 12.96 0.62
CA ASP A 140 -3.76 13.80 -0.57
C ASP A 140 -2.75 14.94 -0.69
N PHE A 141 -1.84 15.11 0.28
CA PHE A 141 -0.86 16.18 0.23
C PHE A 141 0.34 15.81 -0.66
N PRO A 142 0.60 16.57 -1.74
CA PRO A 142 1.75 16.32 -2.63
C PRO A 142 3.10 16.63 -1.96
N ASN A 143 3.08 17.39 -0.86
CA ASN A 143 4.26 17.72 -0.06
C ASN A 143 4.34 16.82 1.17
N PHE A 144 4.50 15.51 0.95
CA PHE A 144 4.92 14.61 2.03
C PHE A 144 6.36 14.99 2.42
N GLY A 145 6.49 15.82 3.46
CA GLY A 145 7.76 15.98 4.15
C GLY A 145 8.10 14.63 4.78
N LEU A 146 9.09 13.94 4.23
CA LEU A 146 9.55 12.67 4.80
C LEU A 146 9.88 12.88 6.28
N PRO A 147 9.25 12.14 7.21
CA PRO A 147 9.56 12.30 8.64
C PRO A 147 11.05 12.03 8.89
N SER A 148 11.60 12.67 9.92
CA SER A 148 13.01 12.48 10.28
C SER A 148 13.31 11.00 10.53
N GLY A 149 14.28 10.45 9.80
CA GLY A 149 14.71 9.06 9.94
C GLY A 149 14.32 8.12 8.80
N VAL A 150 13.57 8.58 7.78
CA VAL A 150 13.31 7.78 6.58
C VAL A 150 14.61 7.58 5.78
N ARG A 151 15.04 6.32 5.63
CA ARG A 151 16.27 5.92 4.93
C ARG A 151 16.04 5.32 3.54
N LYS A 152 14.86 4.76 3.29
CA LYS A 152 14.49 4.11 2.02
C LYS A 152 13.11 4.61 1.59
N ILE A 153 12.99 4.96 0.31
CA ILE A 153 11.74 5.33 -0.34
C ILE A 153 11.54 4.33 -1.48
N ASP A 154 10.38 3.70 -1.53
CA ASP A 154 10.01 2.71 -2.54
C ASP A 154 8.79 3.23 -3.30
N ILE A 155 9.00 3.66 -4.54
CA ILE A 155 8.02 4.38 -5.37
C ILE A 155 8.23 4.07 -6.85
N ASP A 156 7.15 4.12 -7.62
CA ASP A 156 7.20 3.94 -9.08
C ASP A 156 7.62 5.22 -9.82
N ILE A 157 7.13 6.39 -9.38
CA ILE A 157 7.38 7.69 -10.01
C ILE A 157 7.60 8.76 -8.93
N ALA A 158 8.69 9.53 -9.05
CA ALA A 158 8.94 10.74 -8.26
C ALA A 158 9.06 11.94 -9.18
N VAL A 159 8.31 13.01 -8.88
CA VAL A 159 8.45 14.32 -9.54
C VAL A 159 8.95 15.31 -8.50
N THR A 160 10.20 15.73 -8.63
CA THR A 160 10.82 16.68 -7.70
C THR A 160 11.83 17.57 -8.42
N HIS A 161 12.08 18.74 -7.86
CA HIS A 161 13.10 19.67 -8.30
C HIS A 161 14.52 19.18 -7.97
N ARG A 162 14.67 18.39 -6.89
CA ARG A 162 15.98 17.98 -6.37
C ARG A 162 15.89 16.69 -5.57
N ILE A 163 16.85 15.79 -5.80
CA ILE A 163 17.14 14.62 -4.98
C ILE A 163 18.59 14.75 -4.50
N THR A 164 18.82 14.63 -3.20
CA THR A 164 20.16 14.80 -2.61
C THR A 164 20.33 13.86 -1.44
N SER A 165 21.55 13.32 -1.25
CA SER A 165 21.89 12.59 -0.02
C SER A 165 22.23 13.54 1.12
N PRO A 166 22.16 13.06 2.38
CA PRO A 166 22.74 13.76 3.51
C PRO A 166 24.24 14.01 3.34
N ILE A 167 24.75 14.99 4.10
CA ILE A 167 26.19 15.30 4.12
C ILE A 167 26.97 14.05 4.56
N ASN A 168 28.02 13.70 3.81
CA ASN A 168 28.85 12.50 4.02
C ASN A 168 28.15 11.15 3.79
N GLU A 169 26.99 11.13 3.13
CA GLU A 169 26.30 9.90 2.76
C GLU A 169 26.13 9.78 1.24
N SER A 170 26.05 8.54 0.76
CA SER A 170 25.86 8.21 -0.65
C SER A 170 24.39 8.13 -1.02
N LEU A 171 23.98 8.79 -2.11
CA LEU A 171 22.66 8.60 -2.71
C LEU A 171 22.68 7.35 -3.60
N THR A 172 21.82 6.38 -3.31
CA THR A 172 21.69 5.15 -4.11
C THR A 172 20.30 5.10 -4.74
N ILE A 173 20.25 5.03 -6.07
CA ILE A 173 19.01 4.86 -6.84
C ILE A 173 19.08 3.46 -7.47
N LYS A 174 18.08 2.61 -7.18
CA LYS A 174 17.99 1.23 -7.69
C LYS A 174 16.60 0.97 -8.25
N SER A 175 16.55 0.18 -9.32
CA SER A 175 15.32 -0.33 -9.93
C SER A 175 15.62 -1.73 -10.48
N ASP A 176 14.67 -2.65 -10.33
CA ASP A 176 14.79 -4.02 -10.88
C ASP A 176 14.55 -4.06 -12.40
N GLY A 177 14.00 -2.98 -12.98
CA GLY A 177 13.63 -2.91 -14.40
C GLY A 177 14.38 -1.83 -15.16
N GLN A 178 13.98 -0.58 -14.97
CA GLN A 178 14.54 0.58 -15.66
C GLN A 178 14.54 1.80 -14.75
N ILE A 179 15.61 2.61 -14.84
CA ILE A 179 15.67 3.95 -14.26
C ILE A 179 15.60 4.93 -15.44
N SER A 180 14.59 5.80 -15.44
CA SER A 180 14.45 6.89 -16.42
C SER A 180 14.41 8.22 -15.69
N MET A 181 15.28 9.15 -16.09
CA MET A 181 15.37 10.48 -15.50
C MET A 181 15.20 11.52 -16.61
N SER A 182 14.15 12.33 -16.50
CA SER A 182 13.82 13.39 -17.47
C SER A 182 13.55 14.69 -16.73
N GLY A 183 14.18 15.78 -17.17
CA GLY A 183 13.91 17.13 -16.69
C GLY A 183 13.49 18.04 -17.84
N GLY A 184 12.51 18.93 -17.59
CA GLY A 184 12.03 19.88 -18.59
C GLY A 184 13.11 20.84 -19.10
N GLU A 185 14.10 21.15 -18.26
CA GLU A 185 15.26 21.99 -18.59
C GLU A 185 16.57 21.18 -18.69
N GLY A 186 16.45 19.85 -18.74
CA GLY A 186 17.58 18.91 -18.65
C GLY A 186 17.81 18.36 -17.25
N ASN A 187 18.81 17.49 -17.13
CA ASN A 187 19.19 16.83 -15.88
C ASN A 187 20.62 17.25 -15.50
N ARG A 188 20.83 17.68 -14.26
CA ARG A 188 22.16 17.95 -13.70
C ARG A 188 22.42 16.99 -12.55
N MET A 189 23.50 16.21 -12.66
CA MET A 189 23.93 15.27 -11.63
C MET A 189 25.31 15.69 -11.14
N GLU A 190 25.45 15.83 -9.83
CA GLU A 190 26.70 16.24 -9.20
C GLU A 190 26.98 15.37 -7.99
N GLY A 191 28.24 15.00 -7.83
CA GLY A 191 28.71 14.19 -6.73
C GLY A 191 30.23 14.17 -6.70
N LYS A 192 30.78 13.73 -5.57
CA LYS A 192 32.22 13.42 -5.48
C LYS A 192 32.60 12.30 -6.46
N GLU A 193 31.73 11.31 -6.59
CA GLU A 193 31.83 10.19 -7.50
C GLU A 193 30.43 9.86 -8.02
N ILE A 194 30.30 9.58 -9.32
CA ILE A 194 29.05 9.17 -9.95
C ILE A 194 29.32 7.84 -10.65
N VAL A 195 28.67 6.78 -10.17
CA VAL A 195 28.78 5.43 -10.73
C VAL A 195 27.42 5.02 -11.30
N TRP A 196 27.40 4.72 -12.60
CA TRP A 196 26.24 4.13 -13.26
C TRP A 196 26.52 2.67 -13.57
N THR A 197 25.59 1.80 -13.21
CA THR A 197 25.68 0.36 -13.46
C THR A 197 24.32 -0.11 -13.96
N ALA A 198 24.33 -0.86 -15.06
CA ALA A 198 23.15 -1.46 -15.66
C ALA A 198 23.51 -2.86 -16.18
N ASP A 199 22.56 -3.79 -16.12
CA ASP A 199 22.77 -5.17 -16.60
C ASP A 199 22.91 -5.27 -18.12
N LYS A 200 22.33 -4.31 -18.85
CA LYS A 200 22.35 -4.25 -20.31
C LYS A 200 23.06 -3.00 -20.80
N ASP A 201 22.30 -1.91 -20.98
CA ASP A 201 22.76 -0.72 -21.67
C ASP A 201 22.50 0.54 -20.83
N ILE A 202 23.39 1.52 -20.95
CA ILE A 202 23.21 2.88 -20.41
C ILE A 202 23.03 3.81 -21.61
N PHE A 203 21.85 4.42 -21.72
CA PHE A 203 21.53 5.36 -22.80
C PHE A 203 21.61 6.79 -22.31
N LEU A 204 22.54 7.56 -22.88
CA LEU A 204 22.60 9.01 -22.71
C LEU A 204 22.09 9.66 -24.00
N LYS A 205 20.95 10.35 -23.92
CA LYS A 205 20.31 11.02 -25.07
C LYS A 205 20.06 12.48 -24.75
N SER A 206 20.44 13.35 -25.67
CA SER A 206 20.08 14.77 -25.68
C SER A 206 19.29 15.07 -26.95
N LEU A 207 18.13 15.72 -26.82
CA LEU A 207 17.28 16.07 -27.97
C LEU A 207 17.80 17.30 -28.71
N ASN A 208 18.19 18.34 -27.96
CA ASN A 208 18.55 19.66 -28.50
C ASN A 208 19.78 20.25 -27.79
N GLY A 209 20.85 19.47 -27.61
CA GLY A 209 22.02 19.96 -26.90
C GLY A 209 23.14 18.93 -26.76
N ASN A 210 24.12 19.26 -25.94
CA ASN A 210 25.32 18.45 -25.75
C ASN A 210 25.20 17.58 -24.49
N ILE A 211 25.79 16.39 -24.55
CA ILE A 211 26.07 15.59 -23.35
C ILE A 211 27.47 15.96 -22.90
N ILE A 212 27.59 16.61 -21.75
CA ILE A 212 28.88 17.02 -21.19
C ILE A 212 29.18 16.13 -19.99
N LEU A 213 30.20 15.29 -20.13
CA LEU A 213 30.80 14.57 -19.02
C LEU A 213 32.06 15.32 -18.63
N SER A 214 32.16 15.75 -17.37
CA SER A 214 33.31 16.50 -16.86
C SER A 214 33.63 16.03 -15.45
N ALA A 215 34.88 15.60 -15.24
CA ALA A 215 35.35 15.10 -13.95
C ALA A 215 36.78 15.59 -13.72
N LYS A 216 37.06 16.06 -12.49
CA LYS A 216 38.37 16.62 -12.12
C LYS A 216 39.49 15.59 -12.24
N GLU A 217 39.20 14.34 -11.91
CA GLU A 217 40.15 13.22 -11.93
C GLU A 217 40.03 12.37 -13.22
N GLY A 218 39.34 12.90 -14.24
CA GLY A 218 39.12 12.24 -15.51
C GLY A 218 37.87 11.35 -15.52
N ILE A 219 37.52 10.89 -16.72
CA ILE A 219 36.37 10.00 -16.95
C ILE A 219 36.96 8.63 -17.28
N SER A 220 36.69 7.64 -16.42
CA SER A 220 37.08 6.25 -16.66
C SER A 220 35.88 5.47 -17.19
N ILE A 221 36.06 4.79 -18.32
CA ILE A 221 35.11 3.81 -18.84
C ILE A 221 35.76 2.44 -18.64
N ASP A 222 35.07 1.49 -18.00
CA ASP A 222 35.62 0.13 -17.85
C ASP A 222 35.79 -0.50 -19.24
N ILE A 223 37.04 -0.83 -19.53
CA ILE A 223 37.51 -1.27 -20.84
C ILE A 223 37.25 -2.77 -21.02
N LYS A 224 37.03 -3.53 -19.94
CA LYS A 224 36.85 -5.00 -19.98
C LYS A 224 35.64 -5.42 -20.82
N SER A 225 34.58 -4.62 -20.81
CA SER A 225 33.33 -4.88 -21.54
C SER A 225 33.32 -4.35 -22.97
N ILE A 226 34.31 -3.54 -23.38
CA ILE A 226 34.35 -2.98 -24.74
C ILE A 226 34.98 -4.01 -25.69
N PRO A 227 34.33 -4.39 -26.80
CA PRO A 227 34.87 -5.40 -27.72
C PRO A 227 36.19 -4.96 -28.37
N ILE A 228 37.14 -5.90 -28.49
CA ILE A 228 38.39 -5.70 -29.23
C ILE A 228 38.20 -6.23 -30.65
N VAL A 229 38.47 -5.36 -31.63
CA VAL A 229 38.35 -5.71 -33.05
C VAL A 229 39.75 -5.80 -33.62
N SER A 230 40.08 -6.98 -34.16
CA SER A 230 41.31 -7.13 -34.93
C SER A 230 41.17 -6.42 -36.28
N SER A 231 42.07 -5.49 -36.57
CA SER A 231 42.25 -5.01 -37.95
C SER A 231 42.70 -6.18 -38.81
N SER A 232 42.22 -6.25 -40.06
CA SER A 232 42.57 -7.31 -41.03
C SER A 232 44.07 -7.43 -41.30
N ILE A 233 44.85 -6.42 -40.93
CA ILE A 233 46.32 -6.36 -41.06
C ILE A 233 47.03 -6.98 -39.83
N LEU A 234 46.35 -7.13 -38.69
CA LEU A 234 46.95 -7.44 -37.40
C LEU A 234 46.26 -8.64 -36.74
N LYS A 235 46.50 -9.83 -37.29
CA LYS A 235 46.16 -11.08 -36.60
C LYS A 235 47.13 -11.27 -35.43
N ARG A 236 46.61 -11.20 -34.21
CA ARG A 236 47.27 -11.54 -32.93
C ARG A 236 48.57 -10.79 -32.64
N VAL A 237 48.47 -9.49 -32.40
CA VAL A 237 49.49 -8.79 -31.62
C VAL A 237 48.90 -8.51 -30.24
N GLU A 238 49.50 -9.07 -29.19
CA GLU A 238 49.27 -8.63 -27.82
C GLU A 238 49.86 -7.21 -27.69
N SER A 239 49.07 -6.21 -28.04
CA SER A 239 49.47 -4.82 -27.87
C SER A 239 49.15 -4.35 -26.46
N GLY A 240 50.12 -3.77 -25.76
CA GLY A 240 49.89 -3.07 -24.49
C GLY A 240 49.10 -1.76 -24.63
N GLN A 241 48.80 -1.31 -25.85
CA GLN A 241 48.11 -0.05 -26.13
C GLN A 241 46.93 -0.27 -27.10
N TYR A 242 45.80 0.36 -26.81
CA TYR A 242 44.59 0.30 -27.62
C TYR A 242 44.09 1.71 -27.95
N LYS A 243 43.55 1.89 -29.16
CA LYS A 243 42.72 3.07 -29.49
C LYS A 243 41.25 2.73 -29.29
N VAL A 244 40.51 3.66 -28.71
CA VAL A 244 39.04 3.59 -28.61
C VAL A 244 38.43 4.31 -29.80
N CYS A 245 37.53 3.63 -30.50
CA CYS A 245 36.86 4.09 -31.71
C CYS A 245 35.35 4.10 -31.51
N VAL A 246 34.64 4.99 -32.22
CA VAL A 246 33.18 5.12 -32.20
C VAL A 246 32.59 4.72 -33.54
N CYS A 247 31.57 3.87 -33.52
CA CYS A 247 30.71 3.59 -34.66
C CYS A 247 29.70 4.72 -34.84
N MET A 248 29.89 5.54 -35.88
CA MET A 248 28.89 6.54 -36.26
C MET A 248 27.83 5.90 -37.19
N PRO A 249 26.54 6.26 -37.07
CA PRO A 249 25.96 7.23 -36.12
C PRO A 249 25.54 6.63 -34.77
N GLN A 250 25.71 5.32 -34.56
CA GLN A 250 25.12 4.56 -33.45
C GLN A 250 25.74 4.87 -32.07
N GLY A 251 26.97 5.38 -32.01
CA GLY A 251 27.68 5.69 -30.77
C GLY A 251 28.32 4.47 -30.07
N LYS A 252 28.30 3.27 -30.67
CA LYS A 252 28.94 2.07 -30.10
C LYS A 252 30.46 2.24 -30.03
N LEU A 253 31.06 1.90 -28.88
CA LEU A 253 32.52 1.96 -28.67
C LEU A 253 33.18 0.61 -28.98
N PHE A 254 34.36 0.64 -29.60
CA PHE A 254 35.20 -0.55 -29.82
C PHE A 254 36.69 -0.23 -29.71
N ARG A 255 37.51 -1.27 -29.50
CA ARG A 255 38.97 -1.14 -29.31
C ARG A 255 39.74 -1.72 -30.48
N VAL A 256 40.80 -1.02 -30.90
CA VAL A 256 41.73 -1.49 -31.92
C VAL A 256 43.14 -1.58 -31.33
N PRO A 257 43.84 -2.73 -31.44
CA PRO A 257 45.19 -2.89 -30.93
C PRO A 257 46.19 -2.02 -31.70
N VAL A 258 47.11 -1.37 -30.99
CA VAL A 258 48.19 -0.55 -31.57
C VAL A 258 49.52 -1.32 -31.44
N PRO A 259 50.14 -1.75 -32.55
CA PRO A 259 51.39 -2.51 -32.50
C PRO A 259 52.51 -1.72 -31.78
N PRO A 260 53.28 -2.36 -30.89
CA PRO A 260 54.43 -1.71 -30.28
C PRO A 260 55.49 -1.39 -31.33
N GLY A 261 56.04 -0.18 -31.30
CA GLY A 261 57.20 0.21 -32.11
C GLY A 261 56.92 0.81 -33.49
N ILE A 262 55.64 0.99 -33.89
CA ILE A 262 55.32 1.69 -35.14
C ILE A 262 54.31 2.81 -34.89
N ASN A 263 54.71 4.06 -35.20
CA ASN A 263 53.85 5.24 -35.25
C ASN A 263 52.84 5.18 -36.42
N ILE A 264 52.30 4.00 -36.75
CA ILE A 264 51.18 3.90 -37.68
C ILE A 264 50.00 4.57 -36.99
N HIS A 265 49.48 5.61 -37.62
CA HIS A 265 48.18 6.17 -37.29
C HIS A 265 47.13 5.09 -37.58
N VAL A 266 46.93 4.18 -36.63
CA VAL A 266 45.87 3.16 -36.72
C VAL A 266 44.56 3.92 -36.80
N ASN A 267 43.93 3.83 -37.98
CA ASN A 267 42.70 4.52 -38.32
C ASN A 267 41.52 3.59 -37.99
N CYS A 268 40.57 4.09 -37.21
CA CYS A 268 39.33 3.39 -36.86
C CYS A 268 38.51 2.95 -38.08
N ALA A 269 38.73 3.55 -39.26
CA ALA A 269 38.07 3.20 -40.51
C ALA A 269 38.59 1.91 -41.18
N ARG A 270 39.75 1.36 -40.75
CA ARG A 270 40.39 0.18 -41.36
C ARG A 270 40.23 -1.08 -40.50
N VAL A 271 39.05 -1.27 -39.92
CA VAL A 271 38.67 -2.49 -39.19
C VAL A 271 37.82 -3.40 -40.08
N SER A 272 37.85 -4.70 -39.79
CA SER A 272 37.03 -5.67 -40.51
C SER A 272 35.54 -5.41 -40.21
N MET A 273 34.77 -5.01 -41.22
CA MET A 273 33.32 -4.80 -41.12
C MET A 273 32.53 -6.01 -41.64
N THR A 274 33.12 -7.21 -41.63
CA THR A 274 32.40 -8.42 -42.02
C THR A 274 31.27 -8.70 -41.03
N PRO A 275 30.14 -9.31 -41.45
CA PRO A 275 28.97 -9.52 -40.59
C PRO A 275 29.29 -10.23 -39.26
N GLU A 276 30.29 -11.11 -39.26
CA GLU A 276 30.73 -11.89 -38.09
C GLU A 276 31.58 -11.10 -37.10
N ASN A 277 32.23 -10.01 -37.52
CA ASN A 277 33.20 -9.26 -36.71
C ASN A 277 32.93 -7.74 -36.68
N ASN A 278 31.76 -7.30 -37.15
CA ASN A 278 31.45 -5.88 -37.23
C ASN A 278 31.09 -5.32 -35.84
N PRO A 279 31.93 -4.45 -35.23
CA PRO A 279 31.62 -3.84 -33.93
C PRO A 279 30.47 -2.83 -33.99
N CYS A 280 30.06 -2.44 -35.20
CA CYS A 280 29.03 -1.44 -35.48
C CYS A 280 27.70 -2.06 -35.90
N ILE A 281 27.50 -3.36 -35.70
CA ILE A 281 26.20 -4.04 -35.88
C ILE A 281 25.68 -4.49 -34.53
#